data_AF-A0AA37TDE7-F1
#
_entry.id   AF-A0AA37TDE7-F1
#
_cell.length_a   1.000
_cell.length_b   1.000
_cell.length_c   1.000
_cell.angle_alpha   90.00
_cell.angle_beta   90.00
_cell.angle_gamma   90.00
#
_symmetry.space_group_name_H-M   'P 1'
#
loop_
_entity.id
_entity.type
_entity.pdbx_description
1 polymer ?
#
loop_
_entity_poly.entity_id
_entity_poly.type
_entity_poly.pdbx_seq_one_letter_code
_entity_poly.pdbx_strand_id
1 'polypeptide(L)'
;MIPSPYPSMSTASPFPAPSSRAARRDADRQRKRAERQALRDAGAPDPRQLDAAIVDALRDALVAPAGQGVVRRHVDIHDVLRGAARALRGRTHGGVSLRREAIHAALADRLAPRQD
;
A
#
# COMPACT_ATOMS: atom_id res chain seq x y z
N MET A 1 -15.10 -75.85 12.98
CA MET A 1 -14.01 -75.05 12.37
C MET A 1 -14.56 -74.42 11.10
N ILE A 2 -14.81 -73.12 11.11
CA ILE A 2 -15.27 -72.35 9.94
C ILE A 2 -14.20 -71.26 9.72
N PRO A 3 -13.58 -71.13 8.53
CA PRO A 3 -12.65 -70.04 8.28
C PRO A 3 -13.42 -68.75 7.99
N SER A 4 -13.08 -67.70 8.75
CA SER A 4 -13.63 -66.35 8.61
C SER A 4 -13.13 -65.70 7.29
N PRO A 5 -13.97 -64.96 6.54
CA PRO A 5 -13.51 -64.20 5.40
C PRO A 5 -13.03 -62.80 5.85
N TYR A 6 -11.80 -62.46 5.45
CA TYR A 6 -11.17 -61.14 5.47
C TYR A 6 -12.00 -60.06 4.71
N PRO A 7 -11.68 -58.74 4.72
CA PRO A 7 -10.46 -58.08 5.20
C PRO A 7 -10.65 -56.80 6.05
N SER A 8 -9.57 -56.45 6.76
CA SER A 8 -9.31 -55.11 7.30
C SER A 8 -9.15 -54.12 6.14
N MET A 9 -10.05 -53.13 6.07
CA MET A 9 -9.91 -51.94 5.23
C MET A 9 -10.22 -50.71 6.08
N SER A 10 -9.32 -50.39 7.02
CA SER A 10 -9.22 -49.00 7.48
C SER A 10 -8.59 -48.21 6.35
N THR A 11 -9.43 -47.67 5.48
CA THR A 11 -9.02 -46.60 4.57
C THR A 11 -8.66 -45.40 5.44
N ALA A 12 -7.35 -45.18 5.57
CA ALA A 12 -6.82 -43.96 6.17
C ALA A 12 -7.50 -42.76 5.50
N SER A 13 -8.14 -41.95 6.34
CA SER A 13 -8.85 -40.74 5.98
C SER A 13 -8.03 -39.86 5.02
N PRO A 14 -8.61 -39.26 3.97
CA PRO A 14 -7.89 -38.33 3.13
C PRO A 14 -7.47 -37.13 4.00
N PHE A 15 -6.19 -37.03 4.31
CA PHE A 15 -5.61 -35.78 4.81
C PHE A 15 -6.00 -34.67 3.83
N PRO A 16 -6.66 -33.58 4.26
CA PRO A 16 -7.10 -32.56 3.34
C PRO A 16 -5.87 -31.85 2.78
N ALA A 17 -5.78 -31.79 1.45
CA ALA A 17 -4.74 -31.05 0.74
C ALA A 17 -4.68 -29.60 1.26
N PRO A 18 -3.50 -29.07 1.63
CA PRO A 18 -3.39 -27.72 2.15
C PRO A 18 -3.44 -26.72 0.99
N SER A 19 -4.63 -26.40 0.49
CA SER A 19 -4.83 -25.17 -0.30
C SER A 19 -6.25 -24.64 -0.17
N SER A 20 -6.76 -24.58 1.06
CA SER A 20 -8.06 -23.95 1.30
C SER A 20 -8.00 -22.46 0.94
N ARG A 21 -9.12 -21.88 0.48
CA ARG A 21 -9.28 -20.44 0.25
C ARG A 21 -8.83 -19.60 1.45
N ALA A 22 -8.90 -20.17 2.66
CA ALA A 22 -8.39 -19.56 3.89
C ALA A 22 -6.86 -19.40 3.87
N ALA A 23 -6.10 -20.44 3.50
CA ALA A 23 -4.64 -20.37 3.39
C ALA A 23 -4.18 -19.30 2.38
N ARG A 24 -4.88 -19.17 1.24
CA ARG A 24 -4.59 -18.10 0.25
C ARG A 24 -4.86 -16.70 0.82
N ARG A 25 -5.99 -16.52 1.51
CA ARG A 25 -6.33 -15.26 2.16
C ARG A 25 -5.33 -14.88 3.26
N ASP A 26 -4.86 -15.85 4.04
CA ASP A 26 -3.90 -15.58 5.10
C ASP A 26 -2.52 -15.27 4.55
N ALA A 27 -2.08 -15.95 3.48
CA ALA A 27 -0.89 -15.57 2.73
C ALA A 27 -0.97 -14.13 2.18
N ASP A 28 -2.11 -13.75 1.59
CA ASP A 28 -2.32 -12.38 1.10
C ASP A 28 -2.30 -11.34 2.23
N ARG A 29 -2.89 -11.66 3.38
CA ARG A 29 -2.85 -10.79 4.57
C ARG A 29 -1.41 -10.63 5.07
N GLN A 30 -0.62 -11.69 5.11
CA GLN A 30 0.78 -11.64 5.51
C GLN A 30 1.61 -10.81 4.53
N ARG A 31 1.43 -10.99 3.22
CA ARG A 31 2.09 -10.18 2.18
C ARG A 31 1.81 -8.69 2.38
N LYS A 32 0.53 -8.31 2.50
CA LYS A 32 0.14 -6.89 2.73
C LYS A 32 0.68 -6.32 4.04
N ARG A 33 0.80 -7.14 5.09
CA ARG A 33 1.40 -6.71 6.36
C ARG A 33 2.90 -6.50 6.21
N ALA A 34 3.59 -7.41 5.53
CA ALA A 34 5.02 -7.30 5.25
C ALA A 34 5.34 -6.08 4.38
N GLU A 35 4.54 -5.80 3.35
CA GLU A 35 4.67 -4.60 2.51
C GLU A 35 4.52 -3.32 3.34
N ARG A 36 3.50 -3.25 4.21
CA ARG A 36 3.31 -2.09 5.10
C ARG A 36 4.45 -1.95 6.11
N GLN A 37 4.96 -3.06 6.63
CA GLN A 37 6.08 -3.03 7.56
C GLN A 37 7.35 -2.56 6.85
N ALA A 38 7.63 -3.05 5.65
CA ALA A 38 8.76 -2.60 4.84
C ALA A 38 8.69 -1.09 4.53
N LEU A 39 7.50 -0.56 4.22
CA LEU A 39 7.29 0.88 4.03
C LEU A 39 7.58 1.67 5.32
N ARG A 40 7.14 1.17 6.49
CA ARG A 40 7.44 1.78 7.80
C ARG A 40 8.94 1.80 8.09
N ASP A 41 9.60 0.66 7.90
CA ASP A 41 11.02 0.50 8.19
C ASP A 41 11.87 1.39 7.25
N ALA A 42 11.43 1.56 6.00
CA ALA A 42 12.04 2.49 5.04
C ALA A 42 11.77 3.98 5.36
N GLY A 43 10.86 4.28 6.29
CA GLY A 43 10.39 5.64 6.56
C GLY A 43 9.63 6.26 5.38
N ALA A 44 8.95 5.43 4.59
CA ALA A 44 8.12 5.84 3.48
C ALA A 44 6.69 6.22 3.94
N PRO A 45 6.03 7.18 3.27
CA PRO A 45 4.64 7.51 3.58
C PRO A 45 3.70 6.33 3.28
N ASP A 46 2.62 6.22 4.05
CA ASP A 46 1.51 5.34 3.66
C ASP A 46 0.93 5.81 2.31
N PRO A 47 0.48 4.93 1.42
CA PRO A 47 -0.13 5.34 0.15
C PRO A 47 -1.29 6.33 0.32
N ARG A 48 -2.09 6.19 1.39
CA ARG A 48 -3.19 7.14 1.67
C ARG A 48 -2.68 8.52 2.10
N GLN A 49 -1.61 8.57 2.90
CA GLN A 49 -0.98 9.83 3.30
C GLN A 49 -0.37 10.53 2.10
N LEU A 50 0.26 9.77 1.20
CA LEU A 50 0.83 10.27 -0.04
C LEU A 50 -0.25 10.86 -0.95
N ASP A 51 -1.31 10.11 -1.24
CA ASP A 51 -2.41 10.57 -2.10
C ASP A 51 -3.10 11.81 -1.53
N ALA A 52 -3.36 11.84 -0.21
CA ALA A 52 -3.93 13.02 0.45
C ALA A 52 -3.03 14.25 0.31
N ALA A 53 -1.71 14.10 0.52
CA ALA A 53 -0.77 15.21 0.37
C ALA A 53 -0.69 15.74 -1.07
N ILE A 54 -0.80 14.86 -2.07
CA ILE A 54 -0.86 15.26 -3.49
C ILE A 54 -2.13 16.05 -3.79
N VAL A 55 -3.28 15.56 -3.32
CA VAL A 55 -4.58 16.22 -3.52
C VAL A 55 -4.63 17.59 -2.84
N ASP A 56 -4.13 17.69 -1.62
CA ASP A 56 -4.08 18.96 -0.89
C ASP A 56 -3.14 19.95 -1.58
N ALA A 57 -1.95 19.51 -2.00
CA ALA A 57 -1.01 20.36 -2.74
C ALA A 57 -1.57 20.82 -4.10
N LEU A 58 -2.33 19.97 -4.79
CA LEU A 58 -3.02 20.34 -6.02
C LEU A 58 -4.12 21.38 -5.76
N ARG A 59 -4.92 21.18 -4.71
CA ARG A 59 -5.94 22.15 -4.29
C ARG A 59 -5.30 23.50 -4.00
N ASP A 60 -4.22 23.52 -3.23
CA ASP A 60 -3.53 24.75 -2.89
C ASP A 60 -2.97 25.43 -4.13
N ALA A 61 -2.33 24.68 -5.03
CA ALA A 61 -1.78 25.23 -6.27
C ALA A 61 -2.86 25.81 -7.21
N LEU A 62 -4.07 25.26 -7.19
CA LEU A 62 -5.23 25.76 -7.93
C LEU A 62 -5.80 27.07 -7.36
N VAL A 63 -5.63 27.30 -6.04
CA VAL A 63 -6.25 28.41 -5.30
C VAL A 63 -5.25 29.56 -4.99
N ALA A 64 -3.94 29.29 -4.96
CA ALA A 64 -2.94 30.13 -4.27
C ALA A 64 -2.58 31.53 -4.81
N PRO A 65 -3.12 32.07 -5.93
CA PRO A 65 -3.07 33.52 -6.07
C PRO A 65 -4.36 34.17 -6.59
N ALA A 66 -5.50 33.48 -6.50
CA ALA A 66 -6.77 34.13 -6.78
C ALA A 66 -7.45 34.51 -5.47
N GLY A 67 -7.14 35.70 -4.96
CA GLY A 67 -7.85 36.32 -3.82
C GLY A 67 -9.34 36.57 -4.06
N GLN A 68 -9.96 35.92 -5.05
CA GLN A 68 -11.34 36.11 -5.53
C GLN A 68 -11.96 34.79 -6.04
N GLY A 69 -11.57 33.62 -5.52
CA GLY A 69 -12.22 32.35 -5.87
C GLY A 69 -11.99 31.88 -7.32
N VAL A 70 -10.99 32.42 -8.01
CA VAL A 70 -10.67 32.04 -9.40
C VAL A 70 -9.74 30.82 -9.40
N VAL A 71 -10.23 29.69 -9.86
CA VAL A 71 -9.41 28.47 -10.02
C VAL A 71 -8.44 28.65 -11.19
N ARG A 72 -7.14 28.41 -10.98
CA ARG A 72 -6.15 28.43 -12.07
C ARG A 72 -6.48 27.33 -13.09
N ARG A 73 -6.50 27.67 -14.38
CA ARG A 73 -6.67 26.68 -15.46
C ARG A 73 -5.45 25.77 -15.67
N HIS A 74 -4.27 26.23 -15.27
CA HIS A 74 -3.01 25.51 -15.43
C HIS A 74 -2.24 25.52 -14.11
N VAL A 75 -1.68 24.38 -13.78
CA VAL A 75 -0.86 24.17 -12.58
C VAL A 75 0.45 23.52 -13.00
N ASP A 76 1.56 24.02 -12.45
CA ASP A 76 2.85 23.38 -12.61
C ASP A 76 2.94 22.15 -11.69
N ILE A 77 3.23 20.99 -12.28
CA ILE A 77 3.40 19.74 -11.55
C ILE A 77 4.55 19.83 -10.53
N HIS A 78 5.60 20.61 -10.80
CA HIS A 78 6.71 20.80 -9.87
C HIS A 78 6.28 21.50 -8.59
N ASP A 79 5.33 22.44 -8.67
CA ASP A 79 4.78 23.12 -7.50
C ASP A 79 3.92 22.19 -6.66
N VAL A 80 3.10 21.34 -7.31
CA VAL A 80 2.31 20.31 -6.62
C VAL A 80 3.22 19.31 -5.91
N LEU A 81 4.26 18.82 -6.59
CA LEU A 81 5.22 17.88 -6.02
C LEU A 81 5.98 18.49 -4.84
N ARG A 82 6.40 19.75 -4.97
CA ARG A 82 7.08 20.49 -3.90
C ARG A 82 6.13 20.71 -2.72
N GLY A 83 4.86 21.02 -2.97
CA GLY A 83 3.82 21.16 -1.96
C GLY A 83 3.57 19.86 -1.21
N ALA A 84 3.37 18.76 -1.93
CA ALA A 84 3.14 17.43 -1.35
C ALA A 84 4.33 16.96 -0.51
N ALA A 85 5.55 17.14 -1.03
CA ALA A 85 6.77 16.81 -0.28
C ALA A 85 6.91 17.65 1.00
N ARG A 86 6.55 18.94 0.96
CA ARG A 86 6.52 19.81 2.15
C ARG A 86 5.46 19.37 3.15
N ALA A 87 4.26 19.03 2.68
CA ALA A 87 3.16 18.57 3.54
C ALA A 87 3.47 17.26 4.28
N LEU A 88 4.31 16.41 3.68
CA LEU A 88 4.77 15.15 4.27
C LEU A 88 5.99 15.30 5.20
N ARG A 89 6.71 16.44 5.17
CA ARG A 89 7.83 16.66 6.09
C ARG A 89 7.35 16.73 7.54
N GLY A 90 8.08 16.06 8.43
CA GLY A 90 7.75 16.03 9.87
C GLY A 90 6.56 15.14 10.22
N ARG A 91 5.89 14.50 9.24
CA ARG A 91 4.88 13.47 9.50
C ARG A 91 5.54 12.15 9.87
N THR A 92 4.73 11.26 10.44
CA THR A 92 5.12 9.90 10.78
C THR A 92 4.20 8.88 10.12
N HIS A 93 4.75 7.71 9.81
CA HIS A 93 3.99 6.53 9.41
C HIS A 93 4.21 5.44 10.46
N GLY A 94 3.14 5.12 11.22
CA GLY A 94 3.23 4.11 12.28
C GLY A 94 4.22 4.45 13.40
N GLY A 95 4.42 5.74 13.70
CA GLY A 95 5.39 6.21 14.71
C GLY A 95 6.81 6.43 14.19
N VAL A 96 7.13 5.99 12.96
CA VAL A 96 8.43 6.24 12.32
C VAL A 96 8.37 7.56 11.54
N SER A 97 9.37 8.42 11.74
CA SER A 97 9.48 9.68 11.01
C SER A 97 9.74 9.43 9.52
N LEU A 98 9.03 10.16 8.66
CA LEU A 98 9.20 10.01 7.22
C LEU A 98 10.56 10.55 6.78
N ARG A 99 11.27 9.76 5.97
CA ARG A 99 12.57 10.15 5.40
C ARG A 99 12.36 10.93 4.12
N ARG A 100 13.15 11.98 3.93
CA ARG A 100 13.08 12.84 2.74
C ARG A 100 13.23 12.04 1.44
N GLU A 101 14.23 11.16 1.37
CA GLU A 101 14.49 10.33 0.20
C GLU A 101 13.33 9.38 -0.09
N ALA A 102 12.77 8.75 0.95
CA ALA A 102 11.63 7.86 0.83
C ALA A 102 10.36 8.59 0.35
N ILE A 103 10.14 9.83 0.78
CA ILE A 103 9.05 10.69 0.26
C ILE A 103 9.26 10.95 -1.24
N HIS A 104 10.47 11.33 -1.66
CA HIS A 104 10.76 11.58 -3.08
C HIS A 104 10.61 10.33 -3.93
N ALA A 105 11.11 9.18 -3.46
CA ALA A 105 10.96 7.90 -4.13
C ALA A 105 9.47 7.51 -4.26
N ALA A 106 8.69 7.62 -3.19
CA ALA A 106 7.27 7.30 -3.20
C ALA A 106 6.48 8.21 -4.16
N LEU A 107 6.79 9.51 -4.21
CA LEU A 107 6.20 10.42 -5.19
C LEU A 107 6.55 10.03 -6.64
N ALA A 108 7.80 9.66 -6.89
CA ALA A 108 8.24 9.23 -8.21
C ALA A 108 7.53 7.95 -8.65
N ASP A 109 7.48 6.94 -7.78
CA ASP A 109 6.81 5.65 -8.03
C ASP A 109 5.31 5.84 -8.31
N ARG A 110 4.67 6.77 -7.60
CA ARG A 110 3.23 7.00 -7.74
C ARG A 110 2.85 7.68 -9.05
N LEU A 111 3.75 8.49 -9.60
CA LEU A 111 3.52 9.31 -10.80
C LEU A 111 4.18 8.76 -12.05
N ALA A 112 5.10 7.79 -11.90
CA ALA A 112 5.62 7.04 -13.03
C ALA A 112 4.47 6.33 -13.76
N PRO A 113 4.41 6.39 -15.10
CA PRO A 113 3.43 5.62 -15.86
C PRO A 113 3.66 4.14 -15.55
N ARG A 114 2.60 3.43 -15.13
CA ARG A 114 2.66 1.98 -14.94
C ARG A 114 2.91 1.36 -16.31
N GLN A 115 4.12 0.82 -16.49
CA GLN A 115 4.48 -0.01 -17.63
C GLN A 115 3.91 -1.42 -17.34
N ASP A 116 2.57 -1.54 -17.32
CA ASP A 116 1.87 -2.82 -17.19
C ASP A 116 1.61 -3.42 -18.59
#